data_AF-A0A659SDM8-F1
#
_entry.id   AF-A0A659SDM8-F1
#
_cell.length_a   1.000
_cell.length_b   1.000
_cell.length_c   1.000
_cell.angle_alpha   90.00
_cell.angle_beta   90.00
_cell.angle_gamma   90.00
#
_symmetry.space_group_name_H-M   'P 1'
#
loop_
_entity.id
_entity.type
_entity.pdbx_description
1 polymer ?
#
loop_
_entity_poly.entity_id
_entity_poly.type
_entity_poly.pdbx_seq_one_letter_code
_entity_poly.pdbx_strand_id
1 'polypeptide(L)'
;LCARFVAGDHDNFRIPRGEIFGFLCSNGCGKSTTMKMLTGLLPASEGQAWLFGQPEDPNDIDTRRRVGYMSQAFSLYNELTVRQNLELHARLFHIPPAEIPARVAQMIERFMLTEVEDTLPASLPLGIRQRLSLAVAVIHRPEMLILDEPTSGVDPVARDMFWQLMVDLSRQDKVTIFISTHFMNEAERCDRMSLMHAGKVLASGTPQELVQQRGAANLEAAFISWLQEAAGAAPEPPIPPSQTPAASGKPSRQGLSFRRLFSYSRREALELRRDPVRSTLALLGTVILMLIMGYGISMDVENLRFAVLDRDQTVSSQAWSLNLAGSRYFIEQPPLASYDELDRRMRSGELAVAIEIPPNFGRDIARGTPAQIGVWVDGAMPSRAETVKGYVQAMHQSWLQEAASRQPNPVKQTGLLNIETRYRYNPDVKSLPAIVPAVIPLLLMMIPSMLSALSVVREKELGSMINLYVTPTTRSEFLLGKQ
;
A
#
# COMPACT_ATOMS: atom_id res chain seq x y z
N LEU A 1 -22.45 -24.57 -28.78
CA LEU A 1 -21.53 -24.40 -27.63
C LEU A 1 -22.39 -24.28 -26.38
N CYS A 2 -22.36 -25.32 -25.57
CA CYS A 2 -23.21 -25.49 -24.39
C CYS A 2 -22.41 -25.02 -23.19
N ALA A 3 -22.86 -24.00 -22.47
CA ALA A 3 -22.44 -23.87 -21.08
C ALA A 3 -23.25 -24.88 -20.29
N ARG A 4 -22.61 -25.78 -19.55
CA ARG A 4 -23.25 -26.63 -18.53
C ARG A 4 -22.70 -26.11 -17.22
N PHE A 5 -23.54 -25.90 -16.22
CA PHE A 5 -23.09 -25.41 -14.92
C PHE A 5 -23.68 -26.29 -13.84
N VAL A 6 -22.84 -26.65 -12.87
CA VAL A 6 -23.21 -27.37 -11.66
C VAL A 6 -22.64 -26.57 -10.50
N ALA A 7 -23.51 -25.98 -9.69
CA ALA A 7 -23.14 -25.37 -8.42
C ALA A 7 -24.21 -25.74 -7.39
N GLY A 8 -23.83 -26.57 -6.41
CA GLY A 8 -24.63 -26.93 -5.23
C GLY A 8 -25.95 -27.65 -5.54
N ASP A 9 -25.94 -28.98 -5.37
CA ASP A 9 -27.06 -29.91 -5.61
C ASP A 9 -27.59 -29.97 -7.05
N HIS A 10 -27.19 -31.03 -7.79
CA HIS A 10 -27.84 -31.67 -8.96
C HIS A 10 -28.46 -30.84 -10.11
N ASP A 11 -28.35 -29.52 -10.14
CA ASP A 11 -29.05 -28.68 -11.12
C ASP A 11 -28.15 -28.29 -12.29
N ASN A 12 -28.60 -28.64 -13.51
CA ASN A 12 -27.90 -28.34 -14.76
C ASN A 12 -28.68 -27.30 -15.56
N PHE A 13 -28.07 -26.14 -15.83
CA PHE A 13 -28.64 -25.18 -16.79
C PHE A 13 -27.67 -24.86 -17.92
N ARG A 14 -28.25 -24.49 -19.08
CA ARG A 14 -27.53 -24.17 -20.31
C ARG A 14 -28.00 -22.85 -20.89
N ILE A 15 -27.03 -21.98 -21.15
CA ILE A 15 -27.22 -20.66 -21.75
C ILE A 15 -26.76 -20.73 -23.22
N PRO A 16 -27.67 -20.63 -24.20
CA PRO A 16 -27.37 -20.46 -25.62
C PRO A 16 -26.71 -19.12 -25.92
N ARG A 17 -26.04 -19.04 -27.08
CA ARG A 17 -25.41 -17.79 -27.54
C ARG A 17 -26.45 -16.73 -27.88
N GLY A 18 -26.16 -15.49 -27.49
CA GLY A 18 -27.01 -14.32 -27.77
C GLY A 18 -28.26 -14.22 -26.89
N GLU A 19 -28.43 -15.13 -25.92
CA GLU A 19 -29.52 -15.08 -24.94
C GLU A 19 -29.18 -14.10 -23.80
N ILE A 20 -30.20 -13.40 -23.29
CA ILE A 20 -30.14 -12.68 -22.02
C ILE A 20 -30.71 -13.61 -20.93
N PHE A 21 -29.82 -14.19 -20.14
CA PHE A 21 -30.17 -15.09 -19.06
C PHE A 21 -30.16 -14.37 -17.70
N GLY A 22 -31.32 -14.31 -17.06
CA GLY A 22 -31.54 -13.68 -15.77
C GLY A 22 -31.30 -14.63 -14.60
N PHE A 23 -30.65 -14.13 -13.56
CA PHE A 23 -30.42 -14.85 -12.32
C PHE A 23 -31.13 -14.11 -11.20
N LEU A 24 -32.34 -14.56 -10.86
CA LEU A 24 -33.18 -13.97 -9.83
C LEU A 24 -32.99 -14.75 -8.52
N CYS A 25 -32.65 -14.03 -7.47
CA CYS A 25 -32.39 -14.67 -6.18
C CYS A 25 -32.79 -13.74 -5.04
N SER A 26 -33.23 -14.31 -3.92
CA SER A 26 -33.52 -13.54 -2.71
C SER A 26 -32.26 -12.85 -2.16
N ASN A 27 -32.43 -11.83 -1.31
CA ASN A 27 -31.28 -11.19 -0.66
C ASN A 27 -30.49 -12.21 0.17
N GLY A 28 -29.15 -12.15 0.12
CA GLY A 28 -28.27 -13.01 0.91
C GLY A 28 -28.08 -14.46 0.42
N CYS A 29 -28.64 -14.85 -0.74
CA CYS A 29 -28.58 -16.23 -1.23
C CYS A 29 -27.27 -16.64 -1.94
N GLY A 30 -26.28 -15.75 -2.05
CA GLY A 30 -24.99 -16.05 -2.70
C GLY A 30 -24.84 -15.65 -4.18
N LYS A 31 -25.71 -14.81 -4.76
CA LYS A 31 -25.66 -14.35 -6.19
C LYS A 31 -24.26 -14.00 -6.69
N SER A 32 -23.60 -13.05 -6.04
CA SER A 32 -22.27 -12.58 -6.44
C SER A 32 -21.21 -13.66 -6.29
N THR A 33 -21.34 -14.56 -5.32
CA THR A 33 -20.43 -15.71 -5.13
C THR A 33 -20.60 -16.70 -6.28
N THR A 34 -21.84 -17.06 -6.62
CA THR A 34 -22.14 -17.94 -7.75
C THR A 34 -21.64 -17.32 -9.05
N MET A 35 -21.89 -16.03 -9.31
CA MET A 35 -21.37 -15.36 -10.50
C MET A 35 -19.84 -15.32 -10.56
N LYS A 36 -19.16 -15.10 -9.43
CA LYS A 36 -17.69 -15.14 -9.37
C LYS A 36 -17.14 -16.55 -9.59
N MET A 37 -17.85 -17.58 -9.15
CA MET A 37 -17.50 -18.96 -9.48
C MET A 37 -17.68 -19.23 -10.96
N LEU A 38 -18.80 -18.82 -11.57
CA LEU A 38 -19.12 -18.98 -12.99
C LEU A 38 -18.22 -18.19 -13.97
N THR A 39 -17.34 -17.34 -13.45
CA THR A 39 -16.39 -16.50 -14.20
C THR A 39 -14.93 -16.88 -13.95
N GLY A 40 -14.69 -17.89 -13.11
CA GLY A 40 -13.35 -18.33 -12.72
C GLY A 40 -12.63 -17.33 -11.82
N LEU A 41 -13.37 -16.34 -11.30
CA LEU A 41 -12.86 -15.37 -10.32
C LEU A 41 -12.74 -16.00 -8.93
N LEU A 42 -13.56 -17.01 -8.63
CA LEU A 42 -13.47 -17.86 -7.45
C LEU A 42 -13.45 -19.33 -7.86
N PRO A 43 -12.59 -20.17 -7.27
CA PRO A 43 -12.66 -21.61 -7.51
C PRO A 43 -13.99 -22.16 -6.99
N ALA A 44 -14.65 -23.01 -7.77
CA ALA A 44 -15.82 -23.75 -7.31
C ALA A 44 -15.40 -24.77 -6.24
N SER A 45 -16.14 -24.84 -5.13
CA SER A 45 -15.88 -25.84 -4.09
C SER A 45 -16.14 -27.26 -4.60
N GLU A 46 -17.21 -27.44 -5.38
CA GLU A 46 -17.62 -28.70 -6.02
C GLU A 46 -18.33 -28.39 -7.34
N GLY A 47 -18.31 -29.32 -8.30
CA GLY A 47 -18.92 -29.15 -9.62
C GLY A 47 -17.93 -28.76 -10.73
N GLN A 48 -18.45 -28.65 -11.96
CA GLN A 48 -17.69 -28.23 -13.14
C GLN A 48 -18.50 -27.17 -13.90
N ALA A 49 -17.79 -26.15 -14.36
CA ALA A 49 -18.31 -25.08 -15.21
C ALA A 49 -17.65 -25.18 -16.58
N TRP A 50 -18.44 -24.98 -17.64
CA TRP A 50 -17.92 -24.92 -19.01
C TRP A 50 -18.22 -23.58 -19.64
N LEU A 51 -17.18 -22.85 -20.01
CA LEU A 51 -17.26 -21.62 -20.77
C LEU A 51 -16.78 -21.89 -22.19
N PHE A 52 -17.59 -21.52 -23.18
CA PHE A 52 -17.27 -21.73 -24.60
C PHE A 52 -16.88 -23.18 -24.95
N GLY A 53 -17.49 -24.16 -24.27
CA GLY A 53 -17.23 -25.59 -24.48
C GLY A 53 -15.91 -26.11 -23.91
N GLN A 54 -15.17 -25.28 -23.17
CA GLN A 54 -13.98 -25.68 -22.42
C GLN A 54 -14.29 -25.64 -20.92
N PRO A 55 -13.75 -26.58 -20.13
CA PRO A 55 -13.84 -26.48 -18.68
C PRO A 55 -13.18 -25.18 -18.22
N GLU A 56 -13.81 -24.51 -17.26
CA GLU A 56 -13.32 -23.27 -16.69
C GLU A 56 -11.98 -23.48 -15.97
N ASP A 57 -10.94 -22.75 -16.38
CA ASP A 57 -9.68 -22.64 -15.66
C ASP A 57 -9.53 -21.19 -15.16
N PRO A 58 -9.49 -20.96 -13.83
CA PRO A 58 -9.25 -19.65 -13.24
C PRO A 58 -7.97 -18.94 -13.75
N ASN A 59 -7.00 -19.68 -14.27
CA ASN A 59 -5.74 -19.14 -14.78
C ASN A 59 -5.73 -18.87 -16.30
N ASP A 60 -6.81 -19.19 -17.01
CA ASP A 60 -6.88 -18.97 -18.45
C ASP A 60 -7.19 -17.50 -18.80
N ILE A 61 -6.13 -16.78 -19.13
CA ILE A 61 -6.16 -15.39 -19.55
C ILE A 61 -6.95 -15.22 -20.87
N ASP A 62 -6.95 -16.21 -21.75
CA ASP A 62 -7.61 -16.11 -23.05
C ASP A 62 -9.15 -16.21 -22.91
N THR A 63 -9.65 -17.01 -21.97
CA THR A 63 -11.08 -17.00 -21.62
C THR A 63 -11.51 -15.63 -21.07
N ARG A 64 -10.69 -14.97 -20.23
CA ARG A 64 -10.99 -13.63 -19.71
C ARG A 64 -11.03 -12.55 -20.80
N ARG A 65 -10.31 -12.73 -21.91
CA ARG A 65 -10.39 -11.82 -23.07
C ARG A 65 -11.69 -11.96 -23.85
N ARG A 66 -12.44 -13.06 -23.66
CA ARG A 66 -13.70 -13.32 -24.38
C ARG A 66 -14.93 -12.98 -23.54
N VAL A 67 -14.74 -12.68 -22.26
CA VAL A 67 -15.78 -12.31 -21.30
C VAL A 67 -15.63 -10.85 -20.92
N GLY A 68 -16.72 -10.10 -20.87
CA GLY A 68 -16.79 -8.81 -20.20
C GLY A 68 -17.50 -8.97 -18.87
N TYR A 69 -17.00 -8.32 -17.83
CA TYR A 69 -17.54 -8.45 -16.48
C TYR A 69 -17.76 -7.08 -15.86
N MET A 70 -18.91 -6.92 -15.21
CA MET A 70 -19.31 -5.73 -14.48
C MET A 70 -19.71 -6.15 -13.07
N SER A 71 -18.89 -5.78 -12.08
CA SER A 71 -19.19 -6.07 -10.66
C SER A 71 -20.19 -5.08 -10.08
N GLN A 72 -20.88 -5.53 -9.02
CA GLN A 72 -21.74 -4.70 -8.19
C GLN A 72 -20.98 -3.52 -7.55
N ALA A 73 -19.76 -3.76 -7.04
CA ALA A 73 -18.85 -2.72 -6.58
C ALA A 73 -18.03 -2.18 -7.78
N PHE A 74 -17.99 -0.86 -7.94
CA PHE A 74 -17.54 -0.16 -9.15
C PHE A 74 -16.19 -0.64 -9.74
N SER A 75 -16.21 -1.00 -11.02
CA SER A 75 -15.03 -1.39 -11.81
C SER A 75 -14.30 -0.21 -12.48
N LEU A 76 -14.61 1.03 -12.12
CA LEU A 76 -14.06 2.23 -12.77
C LEU A 76 -12.93 2.86 -11.96
N TYR A 77 -11.95 3.44 -12.66
CA TYR A 77 -10.91 4.25 -12.05
C TYR A 77 -11.44 5.68 -11.88
N ASN A 78 -11.69 6.08 -10.63
CA ASN A 78 -12.35 7.34 -10.30
C ASN A 78 -11.49 8.58 -10.60
N GLU A 79 -10.18 8.40 -10.72
CA GLU A 79 -9.16 9.44 -10.95
C GLU A 79 -8.93 9.71 -12.45
N LEU A 80 -9.54 8.90 -13.32
CA LEU A 80 -9.48 9.00 -14.76
C LEU A 80 -10.81 9.53 -15.31
N THR A 81 -10.77 10.33 -16.37
CA THR A 81 -12.02 10.76 -17.05
C THR A 81 -12.73 9.59 -17.72
N VAL A 82 -13.97 9.79 -18.16
CA VAL A 82 -14.74 8.80 -18.94
C VAL A 82 -13.93 8.28 -20.14
N ARG A 83 -13.39 9.20 -20.97
CA ARG A 83 -12.53 8.87 -22.11
C ARG A 83 -11.28 8.09 -21.67
N GLN A 84 -10.62 8.54 -20.61
CA GLN A 84 -9.40 7.89 -20.10
C GLN A 84 -9.67 6.47 -19.57
N ASN A 85 -10.82 6.24 -18.93
CA ASN A 85 -11.24 4.89 -18.51
C ASN A 85 -11.40 3.96 -19.71
N LEU A 86 -12.05 4.41 -20.79
CA LEU A 86 -12.20 3.63 -22.02
C LEU A 86 -10.84 3.36 -22.68
N GLU A 87 -9.99 4.37 -22.84
CA GLU A 87 -8.66 4.19 -23.41
C GLU A 87 -7.78 3.21 -22.61
N LEU A 88 -7.85 3.27 -21.28
CA LEU A 88 -7.11 2.37 -20.41
C LEU A 88 -7.57 0.92 -20.62
N HIS A 89 -8.86 0.66 -20.58
CA HIS A 89 -9.40 -0.69 -20.76
C HIS A 89 -9.13 -1.23 -22.17
N ALA A 90 -9.22 -0.40 -23.21
CA ALA A 90 -8.81 -0.77 -24.56
C ALA A 90 -7.35 -1.27 -24.60
N ARG A 91 -6.44 -0.62 -23.87
CA ARG A 91 -5.03 -1.05 -23.77
C ARG A 91 -4.86 -2.32 -22.95
N LEU A 92 -5.57 -2.46 -21.82
CA LEU A 92 -5.50 -3.66 -20.96
C LEU A 92 -5.96 -4.91 -21.73
N PHE A 93 -6.99 -4.79 -22.55
CA PHE A 93 -7.45 -5.85 -23.44
C PHE A 93 -6.66 -5.98 -24.76
N HIS A 94 -5.51 -5.30 -24.87
CA HIS A 94 -4.58 -5.39 -26.01
C HIS A 94 -5.18 -5.00 -27.38
N ILE A 95 -6.16 -4.10 -27.41
CA ILE A 95 -6.65 -3.54 -28.68
C ILE A 95 -5.47 -2.84 -29.40
N PRO A 96 -5.30 -3.03 -30.73
CA PRO A 96 -4.22 -2.39 -31.48
C PRO A 96 -4.23 -0.87 -31.31
N PRO A 97 -3.08 -0.20 -31.04
CA PRO A 97 -3.05 1.24 -30.74
C PRO A 97 -3.75 2.12 -31.78
N ALA A 98 -3.66 1.72 -33.06
CA ALA A 98 -4.29 2.42 -34.17
C ALA A 98 -5.83 2.37 -34.15
N GLU A 99 -6.42 1.33 -33.56
CA GLU A 99 -7.87 1.15 -33.47
C GLU A 99 -8.48 1.81 -32.23
N ILE A 100 -7.67 2.08 -31.20
CA ILE A 100 -8.16 2.61 -29.91
C ILE A 100 -8.96 3.91 -30.09
N PRO A 101 -8.48 4.94 -30.82
CA PRO A 101 -9.23 6.20 -30.94
C PRO A 101 -10.62 6.00 -31.55
N ALA A 102 -10.70 5.22 -32.63
CA ALA A 102 -11.97 4.93 -33.30
C ALA A 102 -12.91 4.10 -32.40
N ARG A 103 -12.37 3.09 -31.71
CA ARG A 103 -13.16 2.27 -30.79
C ARG A 103 -13.68 3.06 -29.60
N VAL A 104 -12.87 3.95 -29.02
CA VAL A 104 -13.27 4.82 -27.91
C VAL A 104 -14.37 5.78 -28.35
N ALA A 105 -14.21 6.44 -29.51
CA ALA A 105 -15.24 7.32 -30.06
C ALA A 105 -16.58 6.57 -30.27
N GLN A 106 -16.52 5.36 -30.83
CA GLN A 106 -17.70 4.50 -31.00
C GLN A 106 -18.39 4.18 -29.65
N MET A 107 -17.62 3.90 -28.59
CA MET A 107 -18.20 3.62 -27.26
C MET A 107 -18.79 4.88 -26.63
N ILE A 108 -18.16 6.03 -26.80
CA ILE A 108 -18.68 7.30 -26.27
C ILE A 108 -20.04 7.63 -26.90
N GLU A 109 -20.15 7.50 -28.23
CA GLU A 109 -21.40 7.75 -28.95
C GLU A 109 -22.48 6.73 -28.59
N ARG A 110 -22.16 5.43 -28.72
CA ARG A 110 -23.13 4.34 -28.52
C ARG A 110 -23.72 4.32 -27.11
N PHE A 111 -22.93 4.66 -26.10
CA PHE A 111 -23.38 4.68 -24.71
C PHE A 111 -23.84 6.08 -24.25
N MET A 112 -23.97 7.04 -25.18
CA MET A 112 -24.44 8.40 -24.93
C MET A 112 -23.63 9.12 -23.83
N LEU A 113 -22.31 9.08 -23.96
CA LEU A 113 -21.33 9.65 -23.03
C LEU A 113 -20.65 10.92 -23.55
N THR A 114 -21.05 11.42 -24.72
CA THR A 114 -20.41 12.56 -25.42
C THR A 114 -20.33 13.82 -24.56
N GLU A 115 -21.38 14.15 -23.82
CA GLU A 115 -21.43 15.37 -22.99
C GLU A 115 -20.55 15.29 -21.73
N VAL A 116 -20.12 14.09 -21.36
CA VAL A 116 -19.41 13.83 -20.10
C VAL A 116 -18.04 13.19 -20.32
N GLU A 117 -17.53 13.16 -21.55
CA GLU A 117 -16.34 12.39 -21.91
C GLU A 117 -15.05 12.81 -21.18
N ASP A 118 -14.97 14.08 -20.80
CA ASP A 118 -13.84 14.67 -20.05
C ASP A 118 -14.12 14.82 -18.54
N THR A 119 -15.26 14.31 -18.07
CA THR A 119 -15.67 14.38 -16.67
C THR A 119 -15.15 13.16 -15.88
N LEU A 120 -14.95 13.33 -14.57
CA LEU A 120 -14.54 12.23 -13.67
C LEU A 120 -15.75 11.39 -13.23
N PRO A 121 -15.66 10.04 -13.20
CA PRO A 121 -16.74 9.15 -12.79
C PRO A 121 -17.35 9.51 -11.45
N ALA A 122 -16.55 9.94 -10.47
CA ALA A 122 -17.03 10.31 -9.13
C ALA A 122 -18.10 11.41 -9.15
N SER A 123 -18.05 12.33 -10.12
CA SER A 123 -19.01 13.43 -10.27
C SER A 123 -20.25 13.08 -11.11
N LEU A 124 -20.31 11.88 -11.69
CA LEU A 124 -21.41 11.47 -12.57
C LEU A 124 -22.58 10.89 -11.78
N PRO A 125 -23.84 11.14 -12.22
CA PRO A 125 -25.01 10.42 -11.74
C PRO A 125 -24.85 8.91 -11.90
N LEU A 126 -25.46 8.13 -10.99
CA LEU A 126 -25.29 6.68 -10.94
C LEU A 126 -25.64 5.99 -12.27
N GLY A 127 -26.74 6.35 -12.92
CA GLY A 127 -27.12 5.78 -14.22
C GLY A 127 -26.07 6.01 -15.31
N ILE A 128 -25.42 7.18 -15.34
CA ILE A 128 -24.33 7.48 -16.28
C ILE A 128 -23.09 6.65 -15.96
N ARG A 129 -22.75 6.49 -14.67
CA ARG A 129 -21.65 5.60 -14.26
C ARG A 129 -21.88 4.15 -14.69
N GLN A 130 -23.11 3.64 -14.58
CA GLN A 130 -23.42 2.29 -15.04
C GLN A 130 -23.31 2.15 -16.56
N ARG A 131 -23.73 3.15 -17.34
CA ARG A 131 -23.49 3.18 -18.80
C ARG A 131 -22.00 3.13 -19.13
N LEU A 132 -21.17 3.91 -18.44
CA LEU A 132 -19.71 3.86 -18.62
C LEU A 132 -19.14 2.49 -18.23
N SER A 133 -19.60 1.90 -17.12
CA SER A 133 -19.16 0.58 -16.69
C SER A 133 -19.49 -0.49 -17.74
N LEU A 134 -20.69 -0.44 -18.32
CA LEU A 134 -21.08 -1.33 -19.42
C LEU A 134 -20.23 -1.07 -20.68
N ALA A 135 -19.98 0.20 -21.04
CA ALA A 135 -19.13 0.57 -22.17
C ALA A 135 -17.70 0.04 -22.04
N VAL A 136 -17.14 0.13 -20.83
CA VAL A 136 -15.84 -0.44 -20.48
C VAL A 136 -15.86 -1.97 -20.60
N ALA A 137 -16.91 -2.63 -20.09
CA ALA A 137 -17.04 -4.09 -20.13
C ALA A 137 -17.16 -4.65 -21.56
N VAL A 138 -17.61 -3.85 -22.54
CA VAL A 138 -17.76 -4.30 -23.94
C VAL A 138 -16.66 -3.79 -24.88
N ILE A 139 -15.71 -2.98 -24.39
CA ILE A 139 -14.78 -2.27 -25.27
C ILE A 139 -13.94 -3.22 -26.13
N HIS A 140 -13.64 -4.41 -25.62
CA HIS A 140 -12.87 -5.47 -26.27
C HIS A 140 -13.69 -6.45 -27.11
N ARG A 141 -14.99 -6.18 -27.32
CA ARG A 141 -15.92 -7.02 -28.10
C ARG A 141 -16.03 -8.45 -27.53
N PRO A 142 -16.45 -8.61 -26.26
CA PRO A 142 -16.60 -9.93 -25.67
C PRO A 142 -17.72 -10.75 -26.34
N GLU A 143 -17.60 -12.07 -26.30
CA GLU A 143 -18.67 -12.99 -26.73
C GLU A 143 -19.75 -13.15 -25.64
N MET A 144 -19.39 -12.88 -24.38
CA MET A 144 -20.25 -13.01 -23.21
C MET A 144 -20.07 -11.84 -22.25
N LEU A 145 -21.17 -11.35 -21.69
CA LEU A 145 -21.19 -10.35 -20.62
C LEU A 145 -21.78 -10.94 -19.35
N ILE A 146 -21.17 -10.59 -18.23
CA ILE A 146 -21.60 -11.01 -16.91
C ILE A 146 -21.79 -9.75 -16.06
N LEU A 147 -23.03 -9.50 -15.62
CA LEU A 147 -23.44 -8.24 -15.02
C LEU A 147 -24.04 -8.49 -13.63
N ASP A 148 -23.36 -8.04 -12.57
CA ASP A 148 -23.77 -8.28 -11.19
C ASP A 148 -24.57 -7.10 -10.63
N GLU A 149 -25.88 -7.25 -10.55
CA GLU A 149 -26.86 -6.23 -10.14
C GLU A 149 -26.62 -4.84 -10.80
N PRO A 150 -26.50 -4.75 -12.14
CA PRO A 150 -25.97 -3.57 -12.81
C PRO A 150 -26.84 -2.31 -12.69
N THR A 151 -28.12 -2.47 -12.34
CA THR A 151 -29.13 -1.41 -12.25
C THR A 151 -29.58 -1.12 -10.82
N SER A 152 -28.92 -1.73 -9.82
CA SER A 152 -29.21 -1.50 -8.41
C SER A 152 -28.99 -0.02 -8.04
N GLY A 153 -30.01 0.60 -7.44
CA GLY A 153 -30.01 2.03 -7.06
C GLY A 153 -30.18 3.02 -8.23
N VAL A 154 -30.27 2.55 -9.47
CA VAL A 154 -30.53 3.42 -10.65
C VAL A 154 -32.02 3.75 -10.72
N ASP A 155 -32.34 5.00 -11.09
CA ASP A 155 -33.72 5.46 -11.29
C ASP A 155 -34.41 4.71 -12.45
N PRO A 156 -35.75 4.63 -12.46
CA PRO A 156 -36.48 3.84 -13.45
C PRO A 156 -36.19 4.21 -14.91
N VAL A 157 -36.04 5.50 -15.22
CA VAL A 157 -35.83 5.97 -16.60
C VAL A 157 -34.44 5.58 -17.10
N ALA A 158 -33.40 5.80 -16.28
CA ALA A 158 -32.05 5.38 -16.64
C ALA A 158 -31.91 3.86 -16.69
N ARG A 159 -32.68 3.12 -15.89
CA ARG A 159 -32.75 1.65 -15.94
C ARG A 159 -33.32 1.15 -17.27
N ASP A 160 -34.41 1.74 -17.75
CA ASP A 160 -34.99 1.36 -19.05
C ASP A 160 -34.01 1.60 -20.21
N MET A 161 -33.32 2.73 -20.19
CA MET A 161 -32.25 3.02 -21.16
C MET A 161 -31.10 2.01 -21.06
N PHE A 162 -30.70 1.62 -19.85
CA PHE A 162 -29.68 0.60 -19.65
C PHE A 162 -30.11 -0.77 -20.22
N TRP A 163 -31.39 -1.14 -20.03
CA TRP A 163 -31.96 -2.34 -20.63
C TRP A 163 -31.97 -2.29 -22.16
N GLN A 164 -32.28 -1.14 -22.76
CA GLN A 164 -32.21 -0.97 -24.20
C GLN A 164 -30.79 -1.28 -24.74
N LEU A 165 -29.75 -0.77 -24.06
CA LEU A 165 -28.36 -1.05 -24.42
C LEU A 165 -28.02 -2.55 -24.33
N MET A 166 -28.49 -3.24 -23.29
CA MET A 166 -28.29 -4.68 -23.15
C MET A 166 -28.99 -5.47 -24.25
N VAL A 167 -30.23 -5.11 -24.57
CA VAL A 167 -30.98 -5.72 -25.68
C VAL A 167 -30.24 -5.50 -27.00
N ASP A 168 -29.74 -4.30 -27.27
CA ASP A 168 -28.99 -4.02 -28.49
C ASP A 168 -27.69 -4.84 -28.57
N LEU A 169 -26.94 -4.96 -27.46
CA LEU A 169 -25.75 -5.82 -27.38
C LEU A 169 -26.09 -7.30 -27.66
N SER A 170 -27.16 -7.81 -27.08
CA SER A 170 -27.59 -9.20 -27.30
C SER A 170 -28.08 -9.45 -28.73
N ARG A 171 -28.96 -8.58 -29.24
CA ARG A 171 -29.66 -8.80 -30.51
C ARG A 171 -28.82 -8.46 -31.73
N GLN A 172 -28.09 -7.33 -31.67
CA GLN A 172 -27.29 -6.82 -32.80
C GLN A 172 -25.90 -7.44 -32.80
N ASP A 173 -25.21 -7.46 -31.67
CA ASP A 173 -23.82 -7.94 -31.58
C ASP A 173 -23.72 -9.43 -31.24
N LYS A 174 -24.85 -10.10 -30.97
CA LYS A 174 -24.92 -11.53 -30.59
C LYS A 174 -24.14 -11.87 -29.31
N VAL A 175 -24.00 -10.87 -28.43
CA VAL A 175 -23.36 -11.04 -27.13
C VAL A 175 -24.29 -11.83 -26.21
N THR A 176 -23.77 -12.85 -25.54
CA THR A 176 -24.54 -13.61 -24.55
C THR A 176 -24.50 -12.85 -23.23
N ILE A 177 -25.63 -12.55 -22.61
CA ILE A 177 -25.66 -11.73 -21.39
C ILE A 177 -26.16 -12.59 -20.24
N PHE A 178 -25.39 -12.63 -19.15
CA PHE A 178 -25.77 -13.24 -17.89
C PHE A 178 -25.86 -12.15 -16.83
N ILE A 179 -27.06 -11.91 -16.32
CA ILE A 179 -27.35 -10.80 -15.43
C ILE A 179 -27.96 -11.29 -14.12
N SER A 180 -27.44 -10.83 -12.98
CA SER A 180 -28.15 -10.98 -11.70
C SER A 180 -29.04 -9.77 -11.44
N THR A 181 -30.23 -10.03 -10.92
CA THR A 181 -31.16 -8.98 -10.50
C THR A 181 -31.98 -9.44 -9.31
N HIS A 182 -32.51 -8.48 -8.56
CA HIS A 182 -33.53 -8.68 -7.52
C HIS A 182 -34.84 -7.98 -7.88
N PHE A 183 -34.93 -7.34 -9.06
CA PHE A 183 -36.14 -6.67 -9.53
C PHE A 183 -36.93 -7.57 -10.47
N MET A 184 -38.20 -7.82 -10.13
CA MET A 184 -39.07 -8.70 -10.92
C MET A 184 -39.25 -8.20 -12.36
N ASN A 185 -39.48 -6.89 -12.54
CA ASN A 185 -39.65 -6.27 -13.86
C ASN A 185 -38.44 -6.44 -14.78
N GLU A 186 -37.25 -6.65 -14.22
CA GLU A 186 -36.03 -6.93 -14.97
C GLU A 186 -35.92 -8.41 -15.33
N ALA A 187 -36.29 -9.29 -14.39
CA ALA A 187 -36.36 -10.72 -14.62
C ALA A 187 -37.36 -11.07 -15.74
N GLU A 188 -38.48 -10.37 -15.81
CA GLU A 188 -39.49 -10.52 -16.87
C GLU A 188 -38.98 -10.13 -18.28
N ARG A 189 -37.92 -9.31 -18.37
CA ARG A 189 -37.30 -8.90 -19.64
C ARG A 189 -36.23 -9.88 -20.13
N CYS A 190 -35.85 -10.86 -19.31
CA CYS A 190 -34.88 -11.87 -19.67
C CYS A 190 -35.51 -12.89 -20.62
N ASP A 191 -34.71 -13.42 -21.56
CA ASP A 191 -35.15 -14.49 -22.45
C ASP A 191 -35.49 -15.76 -21.65
N ARG A 192 -34.61 -16.09 -20.70
CA ARG A 192 -34.79 -17.15 -19.71
C ARG A 192 -34.20 -16.71 -18.40
N MET A 193 -34.60 -17.37 -17.33
CA MET A 193 -34.11 -17.08 -16.00
C MET A 193 -33.98 -18.31 -15.13
N SER A 194 -33.20 -18.17 -14.07
CA SER A 194 -33.10 -19.13 -12.97
C SER A 194 -33.54 -18.46 -11.67
N LEU A 195 -34.40 -19.16 -10.93
CA LEU A 195 -34.82 -18.81 -9.57
C LEU A 195 -33.91 -19.53 -8.60
N MET A 196 -33.26 -18.82 -7.68
CA MET A 196 -32.37 -19.42 -6.69
C MET A 196 -32.70 -19.01 -5.27
N HIS A 197 -32.45 -19.93 -4.33
CA HIS A 197 -32.54 -19.70 -2.90
C HIS A 197 -31.54 -20.57 -2.14
N ALA A 198 -30.86 -20.00 -1.14
CA ALA A 198 -29.88 -20.69 -0.30
C ALA A 198 -28.82 -21.52 -1.08
N GLY A 199 -28.39 -21.02 -2.25
CA GLY A 199 -27.39 -21.68 -3.10
C GLY A 199 -27.92 -22.80 -4.00
N LYS A 200 -29.23 -23.12 -3.97
CA LYS A 200 -29.87 -24.14 -4.84
C LYS A 200 -30.70 -23.50 -5.95
N VAL A 201 -30.75 -24.13 -7.13
CA VAL A 201 -31.65 -23.71 -8.22
C VAL A 201 -33.04 -24.25 -7.94
N LEU A 202 -34.01 -23.37 -7.78
CA LEU A 202 -35.40 -23.76 -7.56
C LEU A 202 -36.05 -24.13 -8.90
N ALA A 203 -35.88 -23.29 -9.91
CA ALA A 203 -36.45 -23.51 -11.24
C ALA A 203 -35.71 -22.72 -12.31
N SER A 204 -35.74 -23.19 -13.55
CA SER A 204 -35.21 -22.45 -14.69
C SER A 204 -36.10 -22.62 -15.93
N GLY A 205 -36.33 -21.51 -16.63
CA GLY A 205 -37.24 -21.45 -17.77
C GLY A 205 -37.42 -20.02 -18.27
N THR A 206 -38.29 -19.83 -19.25
CA THR A 206 -38.77 -18.48 -19.59
C THR A 206 -39.65 -17.94 -18.46
N PRO A 207 -39.75 -16.61 -18.27
CA PRO A 207 -40.65 -16.04 -17.28
C PRO A 207 -42.10 -16.56 -17.39
N GLN A 208 -42.61 -16.75 -18.61
CA GLN A 208 -43.95 -17.26 -18.87
C GLN A 208 -44.10 -18.73 -18.47
N GLU A 209 -43.12 -19.59 -18.79
CA GLU A 209 -43.12 -21.00 -18.38
C GLU A 209 -43.14 -21.14 -16.86
N LEU A 210 -42.36 -20.33 -16.14
CA LEU A 210 -42.30 -20.39 -14.68
C LEU A 210 -43.62 -19.99 -14.02
N VAL A 211 -44.32 -18.99 -14.58
CA VAL A 211 -45.67 -18.60 -14.13
C VAL A 211 -46.67 -19.73 -14.38
N GLN A 212 -46.62 -20.34 -15.57
CA GLN A 212 -47.53 -21.41 -15.97
C GLN A 212 -47.33 -22.67 -15.14
N GLN A 213 -46.08 -23.05 -14.83
CA GLN A 213 -45.76 -24.21 -13.99
C GLN A 213 -46.37 -24.11 -12.58
N ARG A 214 -46.51 -22.89 -12.05
CA ARG A 214 -47.09 -22.63 -10.72
C ARG A 214 -48.55 -22.23 -10.75
N GLY A 215 -49.16 -22.08 -11.93
CA GLY A 215 -50.52 -21.56 -12.07
C GLY A 215 -50.70 -20.19 -11.40
N ALA A 216 -49.64 -19.38 -11.36
CA ALA A 216 -49.62 -18.11 -10.65
C ALA A 216 -50.17 -16.97 -11.52
N ALA A 217 -50.58 -15.86 -10.88
CA ALA A 217 -51.07 -14.68 -11.61
C ALA A 217 -49.95 -13.89 -12.30
N ASN A 218 -48.74 -13.91 -11.74
CA ASN A 218 -47.56 -13.20 -12.25
C ASN A 218 -46.27 -13.89 -11.76
N LEU A 219 -45.12 -13.41 -12.25
CA LEU A 219 -43.81 -14.00 -11.93
C LEU A 219 -43.47 -13.88 -10.44
N GLU A 220 -43.87 -12.79 -9.79
CA GLU A 220 -43.67 -12.59 -8.36
C GLU A 220 -44.39 -13.64 -7.52
N ALA A 221 -45.67 -13.90 -7.82
CA ALA A 221 -46.45 -14.93 -7.14
C ALA A 221 -45.87 -16.34 -7.40
N ALA A 222 -45.39 -16.61 -8.62
CA ALA A 222 -44.71 -17.86 -8.93
C ALA A 222 -43.43 -18.02 -8.09
N PHE A 223 -42.62 -16.96 -7.99
CA PHE A 223 -41.39 -16.97 -7.20
C PHE A 223 -41.65 -17.17 -5.71
N ILE A 224 -42.64 -16.49 -5.14
CA ILE A 224 -43.04 -16.66 -3.73
C ILE A 224 -43.48 -18.11 -3.47
N SER A 225 -44.23 -18.72 -4.40
CA SER A 225 -44.63 -20.12 -4.29
C SER A 225 -43.42 -21.07 -4.24
N TRP A 226 -42.44 -20.88 -5.11
CA TRP A 226 -41.18 -21.65 -5.09
C TRP A 226 -40.41 -21.46 -3.78
N LEU A 227 -40.36 -20.23 -3.25
CA LEU A 227 -39.70 -19.93 -1.98
C LEU A 227 -40.42 -20.58 -0.78
N GLN A 228 -41.75 -20.56 -0.75
CA GLN A 228 -42.53 -21.18 0.32
C GLN A 228 -42.36 -22.70 0.35
N GLU A 229 -42.31 -23.34 -0.81
CA GLU A 229 -42.02 -24.77 -0.90
C GLU A 229 -40.60 -25.09 -0.43
N ALA A 230 -39.61 -24.31 -0.87
CA ALA A 230 -38.22 -24.47 -0.44
C ALA A 230 -38.03 -24.21 1.07
N ALA A 231 -38.77 -23.26 1.65
CA ALA A 231 -38.74 -22.96 3.09
C ALA A 231 -39.53 -23.97 3.94
N GLY A 232 -40.45 -24.73 3.33
CA GLY A 232 -41.20 -25.81 3.97
C GLY A 232 -40.41 -27.12 4.11
N ALA A 233 -39.30 -27.26 3.37
CA ALA A 233 -38.33 -28.33 3.58
C ALA A 233 -37.42 -27.96 4.76
N ALA A 234 -37.34 -28.83 5.77
CA ALA A 234 -36.50 -28.62 6.94
C ALA A 234 -35.05 -28.26 6.54
N PRO A 235 -34.36 -27.38 7.28
CA PRO A 235 -32.98 -27.04 6.98
C PRO A 235 -32.11 -28.29 7.06
N GLU A 236 -31.57 -28.71 5.93
CA GLU A 236 -30.48 -29.68 5.90
C GLU A 236 -29.27 -29.13 6.67
N PRO A 237 -28.58 -29.96 7.46
CA PRO A 237 -27.43 -29.52 8.22
C PRO A 237 -26.33 -28.98 7.28
N PRO A 238 -25.55 -27.98 7.73
CA PRO A 238 -24.49 -27.38 6.92
C PRO A 238 -23.48 -28.44 6.50
N ILE A 239 -23.20 -28.47 5.20
CA ILE A 239 -22.17 -29.31 4.58
C ILE A 239 -20.83 -28.96 5.25
N PRO A 240 -20.09 -29.93 5.83
CA PRO A 240 -18.75 -29.70 6.36
C PRO A 240 -17.82 -29.23 5.24
N PRO A 241 -16.83 -28.36 5.52
CA PRO A 241 -15.84 -28.00 4.50
C PRO A 241 -15.10 -29.24 4.01
N SER A 242 -15.39 -29.65 2.77
CA SER A 242 -14.69 -30.72 2.07
C SER A 242 -13.25 -30.28 1.83
N GLN A 243 -12.30 -31.13 2.22
CA GLN A 243 -10.87 -30.92 2.02
C GLN A 243 -10.56 -30.98 0.52
N THR A 244 -10.21 -29.84 -0.07
CA THR A 244 -9.77 -29.71 -1.45
C THR A 244 -8.61 -30.67 -1.77
N PRO A 245 -8.71 -31.55 -2.78
CA PRO A 245 -7.53 -32.08 -3.44
C PRO A 245 -6.87 -30.92 -4.19
N ALA A 246 -5.62 -30.61 -3.86
CA ALA A 246 -4.85 -29.63 -4.60
C ALA A 246 -4.75 -30.04 -6.09
N ALA A 247 -5.49 -29.33 -6.95
CA ALA A 247 -5.38 -29.49 -8.39
C ALA A 247 -3.95 -29.10 -8.81
N SER A 248 -3.18 -30.12 -9.21
CA SER A 248 -1.81 -30.02 -9.67
C SER A 248 -1.77 -29.64 -11.15
N GLY A 249 -2.21 -28.43 -11.48
CA GLY A 249 -1.97 -27.81 -12.78
C GLY A 249 -0.70 -26.97 -12.73
N LYS A 250 0.35 -27.37 -13.45
CA LYS A 250 1.54 -26.52 -13.64
C LYS A 250 1.11 -25.23 -14.36
N PRO A 251 1.34 -24.03 -13.82
CA PRO A 251 0.95 -22.80 -14.49
C PRO A 251 1.77 -22.63 -15.77
N SER A 252 1.09 -22.37 -16.89
CA SER A 252 1.78 -21.89 -18.09
C SER A 252 2.38 -20.51 -17.76
N ARG A 253 3.71 -20.41 -17.79
CA ARG A 253 4.43 -19.15 -17.57
C ARG A 253 4.31 -18.30 -18.84
N GLN A 254 3.23 -17.55 -18.97
CA GLN A 254 3.20 -16.43 -19.91
C GLN A 254 4.05 -15.28 -19.34
N GLY A 255 5.00 -14.78 -20.14
CA GLY A 255 5.97 -13.76 -19.74
C GLY A 255 5.36 -12.37 -19.51
N LEU A 256 6.12 -11.51 -18.83
CA LEU A 256 5.79 -10.11 -18.55
C LEU A 256 5.54 -9.33 -19.86
N SER A 257 4.38 -8.66 -19.97
CA SER A 257 4.11 -7.73 -21.06
C SER A 257 4.51 -6.31 -20.69
N PHE A 258 5.56 -5.80 -21.32
CA PHE A 258 6.02 -4.40 -21.14
C PHE A 258 4.93 -3.36 -21.46
N ARG A 259 4.01 -3.68 -22.38
CA ARG A 259 2.92 -2.77 -22.76
C ARG A 259 1.84 -2.66 -21.67
N ARG A 260 1.55 -3.78 -20.97
CA ARG A 260 0.68 -3.78 -19.79
C ARG A 260 1.34 -3.04 -18.63
N LEU A 261 2.61 -3.36 -18.36
CA LEU A 261 3.39 -2.73 -17.31
C LEU A 261 3.41 -1.20 -17.47
N PHE A 262 3.75 -0.69 -18.65
CA PHE A 262 3.77 0.75 -18.92
C PHE A 262 2.40 1.42 -18.81
N SER A 263 1.32 0.68 -19.10
CA SER A 263 -0.05 1.20 -18.95
C SER A 263 -0.41 1.39 -17.48
N TYR A 264 -0.02 0.46 -16.60
CA TYR A 264 -0.19 0.62 -15.15
C TYR A 264 0.72 1.71 -14.59
N SER A 265 1.99 1.79 -14.98
CA SER A 265 2.89 2.84 -14.52
C SER A 265 2.41 4.24 -14.92
N ARG A 266 1.92 4.40 -16.16
CA ARG A 266 1.32 5.66 -16.61
C ARG A 266 0.04 6.00 -15.84
N ARG A 267 -0.76 4.99 -15.45
CA ARG A 267 -1.97 5.17 -14.62
C ARG A 267 -1.59 5.65 -13.22
N GLU A 268 -0.67 4.97 -12.56
CA GLU A 268 -0.19 5.31 -11.21
C GLU A 268 0.44 6.72 -11.19
N ALA A 269 1.18 7.09 -12.25
CA ALA A 269 1.74 8.43 -12.39
C ALA A 269 0.66 9.53 -12.52
N LEU A 270 -0.44 9.25 -13.23
CA LEU A 270 -1.57 10.17 -13.30
C LEU A 270 -2.31 10.27 -11.96
N GLU A 271 -2.43 9.15 -11.24
CA GLU A 271 -3.06 9.07 -9.92
C GLU A 271 -2.25 9.89 -8.89
N LEU A 272 -0.92 9.69 -8.84
CA LEU A 272 0.00 10.46 -7.99
C LEU A 272 -0.03 11.95 -8.30
N ARG A 273 -0.11 12.34 -9.57
CA ARG A 273 -0.17 13.75 -9.98
C ARG A 273 -1.49 14.42 -9.60
N ARG A 274 -2.60 13.67 -9.59
CA ARG A 274 -3.94 14.20 -9.35
C ARG A 274 -4.40 14.06 -7.89
N ASP A 275 -3.70 13.29 -7.06
CA ASP A 275 -3.94 13.20 -5.62
C ASP A 275 -3.03 14.18 -4.86
N PRO A 276 -3.51 15.40 -4.55
CA PRO A 276 -2.72 16.41 -3.85
C PRO A 276 -2.36 15.98 -2.43
N VAL A 277 -3.15 15.10 -1.79
CA VAL A 277 -2.90 14.64 -0.43
C VAL A 277 -1.72 13.67 -0.42
N ARG A 278 -1.74 12.70 -1.33
CA ARG A 278 -0.65 11.72 -1.47
C ARG A 278 0.64 12.39 -1.94
N SER A 279 0.57 13.33 -2.89
CA SER A 279 1.75 14.07 -3.34
C SER A 279 2.34 14.94 -2.23
N THR A 280 1.48 15.61 -1.45
CA THR A 280 1.92 16.47 -0.33
C THR A 280 2.50 15.64 0.80
N LEU A 281 1.86 14.53 1.20
CA LEU A 281 2.37 13.64 2.24
C LEU A 281 3.73 13.03 1.84
N ALA A 282 3.88 12.62 0.58
CA ALA A 282 5.12 12.08 0.06
C ALA A 282 6.25 13.11 0.05
N LEU A 283 6.02 14.30 -0.51
CA LEU A 283 7.06 15.34 -0.65
C LEU A 283 7.35 16.03 0.68
N LEU A 284 6.31 16.52 1.37
CA LEU A 284 6.46 17.28 2.60
C LEU A 284 6.96 16.39 3.75
N GLY A 285 6.44 15.18 3.86
CA GLY A 285 6.90 14.21 4.87
C GLY A 285 8.38 13.85 4.69
N THR A 286 8.83 13.72 3.44
CA THR A 286 10.25 13.46 3.13
C THR A 286 11.14 14.64 3.45
N VAL A 287 10.71 15.86 3.10
CA VAL A 287 11.46 17.08 3.43
C VAL A 287 11.55 17.28 4.93
N ILE A 288 10.44 17.08 5.66
CA ILE A 288 10.41 17.14 7.13
C ILE A 288 11.33 16.07 7.73
N LEU A 289 11.24 14.82 7.28
CA LEU A 289 12.07 13.73 7.80
C LEU A 289 13.56 13.94 7.47
N MET A 290 13.87 14.46 6.28
CA MET A 290 15.23 14.84 5.89
C MET A 290 15.77 15.96 6.78
N LEU A 291 14.95 16.97 7.10
CA LEU A 291 15.34 18.04 8.02
C LEU A 291 15.51 17.53 9.46
N ILE A 292 14.58 16.71 9.96
CA ILE A 292 14.66 16.10 11.29
C ILE A 292 15.90 15.21 11.41
N MET A 293 16.18 14.36 10.42
CA MET A 293 17.33 13.46 10.47
C MET A 293 18.65 14.21 10.23
N GLY A 294 18.64 15.20 9.32
CA GLY A 294 19.80 16.01 8.98
C GLY A 294 20.22 16.99 10.07
N TYR A 295 19.28 17.57 10.80
CA TYR A 295 19.56 18.49 11.92
C TYR A 295 19.50 17.81 13.30
N GLY A 296 18.70 16.76 13.45
CA GLY A 296 18.46 16.10 14.74
C GLY A 296 19.58 15.17 15.20
N ILE A 297 20.48 14.76 14.30
CA ILE A 297 21.68 13.98 14.64
C ILE A 297 22.91 14.89 14.54
N SER A 298 23.03 15.84 15.49
CA SER A 298 24.30 16.55 15.69
C SER A 298 25.18 15.74 16.64
N MET A 299 26.28 15.20 16.11
CA MET A 299 27.33 14.54 16.90
C MET A 299 28.44 15.52 17.31
N ASP A 300 28.29 16.83 17.01
CA ASP A 300 29.31 17.82 17.32
C ASP A 300 29.37 18.14 18.82
N VAL A 301 30.61 18.26 19.32
CA VAL A 301 30.91 18.43 20.74
C VAL A 301 31.25 19.88 21.01
N GLU A 302 30.24 20.75 20.96
CA GLU A 302 30.38 22.17 21.33
C GLU A 302 29.57 22.45 22.60
N ASN A 303 29.99 23.45 23.39
CA ASN A 303 29.29 23.94 24.58
C ASN A 303 29.09 22.89 25.71
N LEU A 304 30.10 22.06 25.99
CA LEU A 304 30.05 21.11 27.10
C LEU A 304 30.06 21.84 28.44
N ARG A 305 28.99 21.71 29.21
CA ARG A 305 28.94 22.22 30.59
C ARG A 305 29.91 21.42 31.46
N PHE A 306 30.91 22.10 32.03
CA PHE A 306 31.86 21.47 32.94
C PHE A 306 31.99 22.24 34.25
N ALA A 307 32.38 21.53 35.31
CA ALA A 307 32.74 22.12 36.58
C ALA A 307 33.94 21.40 37.19
N VAL A 308 34.69 22.12 38.03
CA VAL A 308 35.90 21.62 38.67
C VAL A 308 35.70 21.51 40.18
N LEU A 309 36.06 20.35 40.74
CA LEU A 309 36.25 20.10 42.15
C LEU A 309 37.74 20.33 42.46
N ASP A 310 38.10 21.55 42.85
CA ASP A 310 39.48 21.92 43.17
C ASP A 310 39.78 21.74 44.66
N ARG A 311 40.53 20.68 44.99
CA ARG A 311 40.99 20.40 46.36
C ARG A 311 42.37 20.97 46.68
N ASP A 312 43.08 21.50 45.67
CA ASP A 312 44.42 22.07 45.83
C ASP A 312 44.35 23.56 46.12
N GLN A 313 43.43 24.28 45.45
CA GLN A 313 43.18 25.72 45.61
C GLN A 313 44.46 26.57 45.48
N THR A 314 45.39 26.15 44.62
CA THR A 314 46.64 26.86 44.34
C THR A 314 46.55 27.67 43.05
N VAL A 315 47.52 28.57 42.84
CA VAL A 315 47.65 29.30 41.56
C VAL A 315 47.80 28.33 40.38
N SER A 316 48.45 27.18 40.59
CA SER A 316 48.64 26.16 39.56
C SER A 316 47.33 25.43 39.21
N SER A 317 46.50 25.09 40.19
CA SER A 317 45.20 24.45 39.95
C SER A 317 44.21 25.41 39.27
N GLN A 318 44.20 26.68 39.70
CA GLN A 318 43.38 27.72 39.07
C GLN A 318 43.81 28.01 37.63
N ALA A 319 45.13 28.09 37.37
CA ALA A 319 45.65 28.27 36.02
C ALA A 319 45.29 27.11 35.08
N TRP A 320 45.23 25.88 35.61
CA TRP A 320 44.79 24.71 34.85
C TRP A 320 43.30 24.81 34.49
N SER A 321 42.44 25.15 35.45
CA SER A 321 41.01 25.35 35.22
C SER A 321 40.71 26.46 34.20
N LEU A 322 41.42 27.59 34.32
CA LEU A 322 41.27 28.74 33.42
C LEU A 322 41.66 28.42 31.97
N ASN A 323 42.67 27.56 31.76
CA ASN A 323 43.05 27.12 30.42
C ASN A 323 41.93 26.34 29.74
N LEU A 324 41.21 25.52 30.52
CA LEU A 324 40.08 24.74 30.05
C LEU A 324 38.85 25.63 29.76
N ALA A 325 38.55 26.56 30.67
CA ALA A 325 37.46 27.53 30.54
C ALA A 325 37.64 28.48 29.34
N GLY A 326 38.88 28.75 28.92
CA GLY A 326 39.18 29.59 27.77
C GLY A 326 38.92 28.96 26.39
N SER A 327 38.51 27.68 26.34
CA SER A 327 38.26 26.98 25.09
C SER A 327 36.79 27.07 24.65
N ARG A 328 36.54 27.17 23.34
CA ARG A 328 35.18 27.23 22.77
C ARG A 328 34.32 25.98 22.98
N TYR A 329 34.95 24.89 23.45
CA TYR A 329 34.30 23.58 23.58
C TYR A 329 33.65 23.38 24.95
N PHE A 330 34.01 24.20 25.93
CA PHE A 330 33.66 24.02 27.33
C PHE A 330 33.01 25.30 27.90
N ILE A 331 31.91 25.14 28.61
CA ILE A 331 31.24 26.22 29.34
C ILE A 331 31.40 25.94 30.82
N GLU A 332 32.15 26.79 31.51
CA GLU A 332 32.37 26.68 32.95
C GLU A 332 31.06 26.94 33.70
N GLN A 333 30.73 26.02 34.61
CA GLN A 333 29.63 26.11 35.56
C GLN A 333 30.20 26.37 36.96
N PRO A 334 29.35 26.75 37.94
CA PRO A 334 29.81 26.96 39.31
C PRO A 334 30.63 25.77 39.84
N PRO A 335 31.74 26.02 40.57
CA PRO A 335 32.66 24.99 41.02
C PRO A 335 31.98 23.98 41.93
N LEU A 336 32.50 22.75 41.95
CA LEU A 336 31.96 21.64 42.74
C LEU A 336 32.52 21.70 44.17
N ALA A 337 31.66 21.48 45.18
CA ALA A 337 32.07 21.46 46.58
C ALA A 337 32.31 20.05 47.14
N SER A 338 31.67 19.02 46.57
CA SER A 338 31.80 17.63 47.05
C SER A 338 31.56 16.59 45.95
N TYR A 339 31.93 15.32 46.23
CA TYR A 339 31.61 14.21 45.32
C TYR A 339 30.10 13.96 45.20
N ASP A 340 29.33 14.17 46.27
CA ASP A 340 27.88 14.00 46.22
C ASP A 340 27.21 15.06 45.33
N GLU A 341 27.79 16.26 45.27
CA GLU A 341 27.37 17.30 44.35
C GLU A 341 27.77 16.95 42.91
N LEU A 342 29.00 16.45 42.70
CA LEU A 342 29.49 15.98 41.40
C LEU A 342 28.56 14.92 40.81
N ASP A 343 28.27 13.85 41.56
CA ASP A 343 27.41 12.75 41.10
C ASP A 343 25.98 13.25 40.80
N ARG A 344 25.41 14.11 41.66
CA ARG A 344 24.06 14.68 41.44
C ARG A 344 23.99 15.56 40.19
N ARG A 345 24.98 16.42 39.97
CA ARG A 345 25.01 17.37 38.83
C ARG A 345 25.33 16.66 37.51
N MET A 346 26.10 15.57 37.55
CA MET A 346 26.28 14.68 36.39
C MET A 346 24.99 13.90 36.08
N ARG A 347 24.33 13.29 37.08
CA ARG A 347 23.09 12.51 36.87
C ARG A 347 21.90 13.33 36.40
N SER A 348 21.79 14.58 36.85
CA SER A 348 20.75 15.51 36.40
C SER A 348 21.01 16.10 35.01
N GLY A 349 22.18 15.80 34.41
CA GLY A 349 22.59 16.34 33.12
C GLY A 349 22.99 17.81 33.18
N GLU A 350 23.11 18.41 34.37
CA GLU A 350 23.59 19.77 34.55
C GLU A 350 25.05 19.91 34.06
N LEU A 351 25.86 18.89 34.34
CA LEU A 351 27.24 18.77 33.88
C LEU A 351 27.37 17.63 32.88
N ALA A 352 28.10 17.87 31.79
CA ALA A 352 28.52 16.83 30.85
C ALA A 352 29.93 16.32 31.19
N VAL A 353 30.72 17.15 31.89
CA VAL A 353 32.10 16.86 32.29
C VAL A 353 32.32 17.36 33.71
N ALA A 354 32.89 16.54 34.58
CA ALA A 354 33.36 16.97 35.89
C ALA A 354 34.82 16.64 36.05
N ILE A 355 35.59 17.52 36.67
CA ILE A 355 37.03 17.36 36.83
C ILE A 355 37.38 17.48 38.31
N GLU A 356 38.24 16.60 38.79
CA GLU A 356 38.78 16.65 40.15
C GLU A 356 40.28 16.91 40.11
N ILE A 357 40.70 17.97 40.79
CA ILE A 357 42.10 18.26 41.06
C ILE A 357 42.42 17.77 42.48
N PRO A 358 43.37 16.85 42.66
CA PRO A 358 43.69 16.29 43.98
C PRO A 358 44.39 17.33 44.87
N PRO A 359 44.37 17.15 46.21
CA PRO A 359 45.12 18.02 47.11
C PRO A 359 46.63 17.91 46.86
N ASN A 360 47.35 19.03 47.01
CA ASN A 360 48.80 19.17 46.77
C ASN A 360 49.24 19.11 45.29
N PHE A 361 48.31 19.13 44.34
CA PHE A 361 48.59 19.11 42.90
C PHE A 361 49.68 20.10 42.46
N GLY A 362 49.57 21.38 42.84
CA GLY A 362 50.55 22.41 42.47
C GLY A 362 51.94 22.16 43.08
N ARG A 363 51.99 21.58 44.29
CA ARG A 363 53.24 21.22 44.97
C ARG A 363 53.92 20.03 44.30
N ASP A 364 53.15 19.01 43.95
CA ASP A 364 53.65 17.78 43.34
C ASP A 364 54.21 18.05 41.94
N ILE A 365 53.53 18.86 41.13
CA ILE A 365 54.02 19.29 39.82
C ILE A 365 55.30 20.12 39.95
N ALA A 366 55.38 21.06 40.91
CA ALA A 366 56.58 21.87 41.11
C ALA A 366 57.80 21.03 41.54
N ARG A 367 57.58 19.88 42.18
CA ARG A 367 58.64 18.94 42.59
C ARG A 367 58.97 17.88 41.54
N GLY A 368 58.23 17.83 40.43
CA GLY A 368 58.34 16.76 39.43
C GLY A 368 57.77 15.42 39.90
N THR A 369 56.96 15.41 40.96
CA THR A 369 56.22 14.23 41.40
C THR A 369 55.00 14.03 40.48
N PRO A 370 54.71 12.79 40.01
CA PRO A 370 53.52 12.52 39.22
C PRO A 370 52.23 12.83 39.99
N ALA A 371 51.32 13.61 39.38
CA ALA A 371 50.00 13.93 39.92
C ALA A 371 48.90 13.41 38.96
N GLN A 372 47.75 13.00 39.51
CA GLN A 372 46.64 12.44 38.74
C GLN A 372 45.40 13.33 38.86
N ILE A 373 44.81 13.72 37.73
CA ILE A 373 43.54 14.45 37.68
C ILE A 373 42.43 13.46 37.33
N GLY A 374 41.32 13.51 38.06
CA GLY A 374 40.12 12.73 37.75
C GLY A 374 39.24 13.46 36.73
N VAL A 375 38.73 12.75 35.72
CA VAL A 375 37.79 13.31 34.73
C VAL A 375 36.61 12.36 34.57
N TRP A 376 35.41 12.85 34.90
CA TRP A 376 34.14 12.16 34.68
C TRP A 376 33.48 12.74 33.44
N VAL A 377 33.05 11.88 32.53
CA VAL A 377 32.39 12.26 31.29
C VAL A 377 31.06 11.53 31.20
N ASP A 378 30.01 12.24 30.77
CA ASP A 378 28.70 11.63 30.52
C ASP A 378 28.81 10.52 29.46
N GLY A 379 28.43 9.30 29.85
CA GLY A 379 28.48 8.09 29.04
C GLY A 379 27.22 7.79 28.23
N ALA A 380 26.17 8.62 28.30
CA ALA A 380 24.93 8.40 27.55
C ALA A 380 25.14 8.40 26.02
N MET A 381 26.20 9.06 25.56
CA MET A 381 26.64 9.08 24.15
C MET A 381 28.13 8.72 24.07
N PRO A 382 28.48 7.43 23.86
CA PRO A 382 29.87 6.96 23.91
C PRO A 382 30.82 7.67 22.92
N SER A 383 30.35 8.02 21.72
CA SER A 383 31.12 8.76 20.72
C SER A 383 31.48 10.18 21.17
N ARG A 384 30.51 10.87 21.78
CA ARG A 384 30.70 12.19 22.36
C ARG A 384 31.67 12.13 23.54
N ALA A 385 31.55 11.12 24.38
CA ALA A 385 32.41 10.92 25.55
C ALA A 385 33.89 10.72 25.18
N GLU A 386 34.19 9.91 24.16
CA GLU A 386 35.57 9.74 23.68
C GLU A 386 36.15 11.03 23.07
N THR A 387 35.31 11.81 22.39
CA THR A 387 35.73 13.11 21.84
C THR A 387 36.08 14.11 22.95
N VAL A 388 35.25 14.19 24.01
CA VAL A 388 35.52 15.00 25.21
C VAL A 388 36.86 14.61 25.84
N LYS A 389 37.07 13.31 26.03
CA LYS A 389 38.29 12.76 26.62
C LYS A 389 39.52 13.16 25.81
N GLY A 390 39.46 13.07 24.48
CA GLY A 390 40.54 13.52 23.58
C GLY A 390 40.86 15.02 23.74
N TYR A 391 39.83 15.87 23.86
CA TYR A 391 40.04 17.30 24.10
C TYR A 391 40.66 17.59 25.46
N VAL A 392 40.15 17.00 26.54
CA VAL A 392 40.70 17.19 27.89
C VAL A 392 42.16 16.73 27.96
N GLN A 393 42.50 15.62 27.32
CA GLN A 393 43.88 15.14 27.22
C GLN A 393 44.79 16.10 26.45
N ALA A 394 44.36 16.58 25.28
CA ALA A 394 45.15 17.51 24.47
C ALA A 394 45.39 18.85 25.19
N MET A 395 44.38 19.38 25.90
CA MET A 395 44.53 20.61 26.67
C MET A 395 45.44 20.43 27.88
N HIS A 396 45.32 19.30 28.60
CA HIS A 396 46.23 18.98 29.70
C HIS A 396 47.68 18.89 29.22
N GLN A 397 47.92 18.29 28.04
CA GLN A 397 49.24 18.23 27.43
C GLN A 397 49.77 19.63 27.06
N SER A 398 48.94 20.49 26.48
CA SER A 398 49.32 21.87 26.14
C SER A 398 49.69 22.67 27.39
N TRP A 399 48.90 22.55 28.47
CA TRP A 399 49.17 23.23 29.73
C TRP A 399 50.48 22.75 30.37
N LEU A 400 50.78 21.45 30.34
CA LEU A 400 52.05 20.92 30.86
C LEU A 400 53.26 21.47 30.09
N GLN A 401 53.17 21.60 28.77
CA GLN A 401 54.24 22.21 27.96
C GLN A 401 54.46 23.68 28.34
N GLU A 402 53.38 24.43 28.55
CA GLU A 402 53.45 25.82 28.98
C GLU A 402 54.02 25.95 30.41
N ALA A 403 53.55 25.12 31.34
CA ALA A 403 54.04 25.09 32.72
C ALA A 403 55.54 24.75 32.79
N ALA A 404 56.02 23.80 31.97
CA ALA A 404 57.44 23.45 31.87
C ALA A 404 58.29 24.60 31.31
N SER A 405 57.77 25.38 30.36
CA SER A 405 58.48 26.53 29.76
C SER A 405 58.72 27.69 30.74
N ARG A 406 57.91 27.80 31.81
CA ARG A 406 57.99 28.86 32.81
C ARG A 406 58.98 28.56 33.95
N GLN A 407 59.60 27.38 33.97
CA GLN A 407 60.57 27.02 35.01
C GLN A 407 61.97 27.58 34.71
N PRO A 408 62.71 28.12 35.70
CA PRO A 408 64.00 28.79 35.49
C PRO A 408 65.12 27.92 34.91
N ASN A 409 64.98 26.59 35.00
CA ASN A 409 65.93 25.63 34.47
C ASN A 409 65.13 24.55 33.71
N PRO A 410 64.89 24.72 32.41
CA PRO A 410 64.10 23.78 31.62
C PRO A 410 64.91 22.50 31.45
N VAL A 411 64.80 21.59 32.42
CA VAL A 411 65.17 20.19 32.17
C VAL A 411 64.30 19.76 31.00
N LYS A 412 64.91 19.35 29.88
CA LYS A 412 64.21 18.63 28.81
C LYS A 412 63.64 17.34 29.42
N GLN A 413 62.49 17.43 30.08
CA GLN A 413 61.71 16.30 30.57
C GLN A 413 60.99 15.65 29.39
N THR A 414 61.73 15.17 28.41
CA THR A 414 61.21 14.39 27.27
C THR A 414 60.96 12.92 27.64
N GLY A 415 60.50 12.61 28.87
CA GLY A 415 60.43 11.22 29.29
C GLY A 415 59.71 10.85 30.59
N LEU A 416 58.71 11.60 31.06
CA LEU A 416 57.91 11.18 32.23
C LEU A 416 56.50 10.66 31.91
N LEU A 417 56.13 10.52 30.64
CA LEU A 417 54.83 9.99 30.24
C LEU A 417 54.97 8.93 29.14
N ASN A 418 54.48 7.72 29.42
CA ASN A 418 54.20 6.69 28.42
C ASN A 418 52.68 6.54 28.32
N ILE A 419 52.12 6.87 27.16
CA ILE A 419 50.67 6.76 26.88
C ILE A 419 50.48 5.57 25.94
N GLU A 420 50.12 4.41 26.49
CA GLU A 420 49.69 3.27 25.68
C GLU A 420 48.20 3.34 25.40
N THR A 421 47.84 3.56 24.13
CA THR A 421 46.46 3.54 23.66
C THR A 421 46.17 2.21 22.96
N ARG A 422 45.23 1.41 23.48
CA ARG A 422 44.83 0.13 22.88
C ARG A 422 43.37 0.17 22.43
N TYR A 423 43.15 0.42 21.14
CA TYR A 423 41.82 0.41 20.52
C TYR A 423 41.38 -1.02 20.18
N ARG A 424 40.11 -1.36 20.43
CA ARG A 424 39.49 -2.61 19.96
C ARG A 424 38.60 -2.45 18.71
N TYR A 425 38.39 -1.23 18.20
CA TYR A 425 37.68 -1.01 16.93
C TYR A 425 37.92 0.40 16.33
N ASN A 426 37.59 0.55 15.03
CA ASN A 426 37.93 1.64 14.12
C ASN A 426 37.08 2.94 14.32
N PRO A 427 37.68 4.07 14.74
CA PRO A 427 36.97 5.27 15.21
C PRO A 427 36.68 6.37 14.16
N ASP A 428 37.18 6.28 12.92
CA ASP A 428 37.27 7.45 12.03
C ASP A 428 36.02 7.82 11.20
N VAL A 429 34.79 7.53 11.65
CA VAL A 429 33.57 7.77 10.85
C VAL A 429 33.22 9.27 10.75
N LYS A 430 33.96 10.05 9.93
CA LYS A 430 33.74 11.47 9.63
C LYS A 430 32.33 11.71 9.08
N SER A 431 31.48 12.38 9.86
CA SER A 431 30.02 12.17 9.77
C SER A 431 29.26 13.23 8.96
N LEU A 432 29.70 14.49 8.87
CA LEU A 432 28.90 15.55 8.20
C LEU A 432 28.87 15.45 6.66
N PRO A 433 29.98 15.18 5.95
CA PRO A 433 29.96 15.00 4.49
C PRO A 433 29.38 13.65 4.04
N ALA A 434 29.17 12.70 4.96
CA ALA A 434 28.82 11.31 4.66
C ALA A 434 27.36 10.96 5.00
N ILE A 435 26.81 11.51 6.09
CA ILE A 435 25.45 11.16 6.53
C ILE A 435 24.39 11.77 5.63
N VAL A 436 24.50 13.06 5.28
CA VAL A 436 23.49 13.72 4.44
C VAL A 436 23.36 13.03 3.06
N PRO A 437 24.45 12.69 2.35
CA PRO A 437 24.34 11.89 1.12
C PRO A 437 23.86 10.46 1.34
N ALA A 438 24.08 9.84 2.51
CA ALA A 438 23.65 8.46 2.79
C ALA A 438 22.16 8.36 3.18
N VAL A 439 21.59 9.40 3.78
CA VAL A 439 20.16 9.45 4.15
C VAL A 439 19.27 9.61 2.90
N ILE A 440 19.75 10.28 1.85
CA ILE A 440 19.00 10.46 0.60
C ILE A 440 18.63 9.09 -0.04
N PRO A 441 19.57 8.16 -0.31
CA PRO A 441 19.25 6.82 -0.79
C PRO A 441 18.31 6.03 0.14
N LEU A 442 18.47 6.14 1.46
CA LEU A 442 17.62 5.45 2.43
C LEU A 442 16.16 5.92 2.33
N LEU A 443 15.96 7.24 2.26
CA LEU A 443 14.63 7.84 2.05
C LEU A 443 14.07 7.43 0.68
N LEU A 444 14.88 7.49 -0.39
CA LEU A 444 14.49 7.07 -1.73
C LEU A 444 14.12 5.58 -1.82
N MET A 445 14.59 4.71 -0.92
CA MET A 445 14.14 3.31 -0.85
C MET A 445 12.85 3.15 -0.03
N MET A 446 12.71 3.89 1.07
CA MET A 446 11.55 3.77 1.97
C MET A 446 10.28 4.41 1.42
N ILE A 447 10.39 5.51 0.66
CA ILE A 447 9.22 6.27 0.19
C ILE A 447 8.45 5.51 -0.91
N PRO A 448 9.09 4.99 -1.98
CA PRO A 448 8.36 4.24 -3.02
C PRO A 448 7.71 2.99 -2.45
N SER A 449 8.39 2.28 -1.54
CA SER A 449 7.83 1.09 -0.89
C SER A 449 6.60 1.43 -0.03
N MET A 450 6.66 2.49 0.77
CA MET A 450 5.52 2.95 1.57
C MET A 450 4.35 3.45 0.70
N LEU A 451 4.63 4.22 -0.36
CA LEU A 451 3.61 4.70 -1.29
C LEU A 451 2.95 3.57 -2.10
N SER A 452 3.72 2.56 -2.48
CA SER A 452 3.19 1.38 -3.18
C SER A 452 2.26 0.58 -2.27
N ALA A 453 2.64 0.39 -0.99
CA ALA A 453 1.80 -0.26 0.00
C ALA A 453 0.47 0.50 0.23
N LEU A 454 0.53 1.82 0.40
CA LEU A 454 -0.67 2.68 0.53
C LEU A 454 -1.58 2.59 -0.70
N SER A 455 -1.01 2.56 -1.91
CA SER A 455 -1.75 2.40 -3.17
C SER A 455 -2.50 1.07 -3.23
N VAL A 456 -1.86 -0.03 -2.82
CA VAL A 456 -2.50 -1.36 -2.80
C VAL A 456 -3.63 -1.41 -1.77
N VAL A 457 -3.43 -0.84 -0.58
CA VAL A 457 -4.47 -0.78 0.46
C VAL A 457 -5.67 0.03 -0.02
N ARG A 458 -5.45 1.19 -0.64
CA ARG A 458 -6.52 2.05 -1.13
C ARG A 458 -7.34 1.41 -2.24
N GLU A 459 -6.71 0.71 -3.19
CA GLU A 459 -7.47 -0.03 -4.22
C GLU A 459 -8.27 -1.20 -3.65
N LYS A 460 -7.81 -1.80 -2.55
CA LYS A 460 -8.59 -2.80 -1.82
C LYS A 460 -9.81 -2.15 -1.16
N GLU A 461 -9.68 -0.96 -0.58
CA GLU A 461 -10.77 -0.20 0.05
C GLU A 461 -11.78 0.35 -0.97
N LEU A 462 -11.31 0.84 -2.13
CA LEU A 462 -12.14 1.38 -3.21
C LEU A 462 -12.80 0.28 -4.07
N GLY A 463 -12.45 -0.99 -3.87
CA GLY A 463 -12.99 -2.12 -4.63
C GLY A 463 -12.41 -2.29 -6.04
N SER A 464 -11.55 -1.38 -6.50
CA SER A 464 -10.91 -1.45 -7.81
C SER A 464 -9.90 -2.60 -7.95
N MET A 465 -9.52 -3.25 -6.84
CA MET A 465 -8.76 -4.50 -6.87
C MET A 465 -9.49 -5.63 -7.63
N ILE A 466 -10.82 -5.58 -7.73
CA ILE A 466 -11.59 -6.53 -8.55
C ILE A 466 -11.17 -6.46 -10.02
N ASN A 467 -10.77 -5.28 -10.53
CA ASN A 467 -10.28 -5.09 -11.91
C ASN A 467 -9.08 -5.99 -12.23
N LEU A 468 -8.24 -6.35 -11.25
CA LEU A 468 -7.13 -7.28 -11.44
C LEU A 468 -7.61 -8.68 -11.82
N TYR A 469 -8.75 -9.11 -11.29
CA TYR A 469 -9.30 -10.44 -11.53
C TYR A 469 -10.04 -10.51 -12.86
N VAL A 470 -10.60 -9.39 -13.31
CA VAL A 470 -11.44 -9.32 -14.52
C VAL A 470 -10.70 -8.82 -15.76
N THR A 471 -9.51 -8.26 -15.60
CA THR A 471 -8.59 -7.92 -16.70
C THR A 471 -7.58 -9.04 -16.92
N PRO A 472 -7.05 -9.20 -18.16
CA PRO A 472 -6.02 -10.18 -18.48
C PRO A 472 -4.63 -9.72 -17.98
N THR A 473 -4.52 -9.39 -16.69
CA THR A 473 -3.31 -8.85 -16.04
C THR A 473 -2.80 -9.83 -14.99
N THR A 474 -1.49 -10.07 -14.95
CA THR A 474 -0.88 -10.92 -13.91
C THR A 474 -0.62 -10.15 -12.61
N ARG A 475 -0.57 -10.85 -11.47
CA ARG A 475 -0.26 -10.24 -10.16
C ARG A 475 1.10 -9.52 -10.15
N SER A 476 2.09 -10.09 -10.83
CA SER A 476 3.44 -9.51 -10.94
C SER A 476 3.45 -8.23 -11.78
N GLU A 477 2.74 -8.19 -12.92
CA GLU A 477 2.63 -6.97 -13.74
C GLU A 477 1.95 -5.82 -12.99
N PHE A 478 0.92 -6.13 -12.20
CA PHE A 478 0.22 -5.15 -11.39
C PHE A 478 1.10 -4.59 -10.26
N LEU A 479 1.82 -5.46 -9.53
CA LEU A 479 2.72 -5.02 -8.46
C LEU A 479 3.92 -4.22 -9.00
N LEU A 480 4.51 -4.65 -10.12
CA LEU A 480 5.63 -3.94 -10.76
C LEU A 480 5.18 -2.61 -11.38
N GLY A 481 3.96 -2.52 -11.89
CA GLY A 481 3.43 -1.26 -12.44
C GLY A 481 3.13 -0.20 -11.38
N LYS A 482 3.05 -0.59 -10.09
CA LYS A 482 2.83 0.29 -8.93
C LYS A 482 4.12 0.78 -8.27
N GLN A 483 5.27 0.21 -8.63
CA GLN A 483 6.58 0.75 -8.26
C GLN A 483 6.98 1.81 -9.27
#